data_AF-A0AAE4DCQ9-F1
#
_entry.id   AF-A0AAE4DCQ9-F1
#
_cell.length_a   1.000
_cell.length_b   1.000
_cell.length_c   1.000
_cell.angle_alpha   90.00
_cell.angle_beta   90.00
_cell.angle_gamma   90.00
#
_symmetry.space_group_name_H-M   'P 1'
#
loop_
_entity.id
_entity.type
_entity.pdbx_description
1 polymer ?
#
loop_
_entity_poly.entity_id
_entity_poly.type
_entity_poly.pdbx_seq_one_letter_code
_entity_poly.pdbx_strand_id
1 'polypeptide(L)'
;MLRNKNKLQILFVGWFLTMLILLIIFFPEDRPIRLNDVSFHVTEPEELFFKNVRSYYYEFEKREDANFHLYRIKSRNKDATQPNITFFIANNWLKDEAYIIAEPNSAVDTAKSLKVRYSVSGSDWDTVSLNTPNSYNNYLFAGKIYLAMTEDARFEILNNGETSEIFGPDDRPSVKKTLKDYFKLVGKMP
;
A
#
# COMPACT_ATOMS: atom_id res chain seq x y z
N MET A 1 -44.70 -35.64 23.58
CA MET A 1 -44.28 -35.06 22.28
C MET A 1 -43.17 -33.99 22.39
N LEU A 2 -42.34 -33.99 23.45
CA LEU A 2 -41.39 -32.88 23.75
C LEU A 2 -39.90 -33.28 23.76
N ARG A 3 -39.53 -34.55 23.52
CA ARG A 3 -38.14 -35.03 23.66
C ARG A 3 -37.24 -34.76 22.43
N ASN A 4 -37.79 -34.40 21.27
CA ASN A 4 -37.03 -34.22 20.03
C ASN A 4 -36.56 -32.79 19.75
N LYS A 5 -37.15 -31.75 20.39
CA LYS A 5 -36.75 -30.35 20.15
C LYS A 5 -35.31 -30.06 20.61
N ASN A 6 -34.90 -30.60 21.76
CA ASN A 6 -33.56 -30.37 22.30
C ASN A 6 -32.45 -31.01 21.44
N LYS A 7 -32.71 -32.16 20.81
CA LYS A 7 -31.73 -32.82 19.93
C LYS A 7 -31.43 -31.99 18.68
N LEU A 8 -32.46 -31.42 18.06
CA LEU A 8 -32.31 -30.60 16.86
C LEU A 8 -31.55 -29.30 17.19
N GLN A 9 -31.83 -28.68 18.34
CA GLN A 9 -31.12 -27.49 18.81
C GLN A 9 -29.64 -27.77 19.09
N ILE A 10 -29.32 -28.89 19.74
CA ILE A 10 -27.93 -29.29 20.02
C ILE A 10 -27.17 -29.58 18.71
N LEU A 11 -27.80 -30.27 17.75
CA LEU A 11 -27.21 -30.51 16.42
C LEU A 11 -26.97 -29.21 15.65
N PHE A 12 -27.93 -28.28 15.69
CA PHE A 12 -27.78 -26.98 15.06
C PHE A 12 -26.65 -26.14 15.67
N VAL A 13 -26.57 -26.08 17.01
CA VAL A 13 -25.49 -25.37 17.70
C VAL A 13 -24.13 -26.01 17.41
N GLY A 14 -24.05 -27.35 17.41
CA GLY A 14 -22.82 -28.06 17.05
C GLY A 14 -22.38 -27.79 15.61
N TRP A 15 -23.31 -27.83 14.66
CA TRP A 15 -23.05 -27.48 13.26
C TRP A 15 -22.63 -26.01 13.10
N PHE A 16 -23.32 -25.08 13.77
CA PHE A 16 -23.01 -23.65 13.70
C PHE A 16 -21.63 -23.33 14.27
N LEU A 17 -21.27 -23.93 15.42
CA LEU A 17 -19.93 -23.79 16.01
C LEU A 17 -18.85 -24.38 15.09
N THR A 18 -19.15 -25.50 14.44
CA THR A 18 -18.23 -26.12 13.46
C THR A 18 -18.05 -25.21 12.25
N MET A 19 -19.11 -24.60 11.73
CA MET A 19 -19.04 -23.60 10.65
C MET A 19 -18.24 -22.36 11.07
N LEU A 20 -18.40 -21.87 12.29
CA LEU A 20 -17.61 -20.76 12.84
C LEU A 20 -16.12 -21.10 12.92
N ILE A 21 -15.78 -22.30 13.40
CA ILE A 21 -14.39 -22.78 13.47
C ILE A 21 -13.81 -22.91 12.06
N LEU A 22 -14.56 -23.47 11.12
CA LEU A 22 -14.12 -23.56 9.73
C LEU A 22 -13.92 -22.17 9.11
N LEU A 23 -14.80 -21.21 9.38
CA LEU A 23 -14.62 -19.83 8.92
C LEU A 23 -13.35 -19.19 9.45
N ILE A 24 -12.97 -19.46 10.70
CA ILE A 24 -11.73 -18.93 11.30
C ILE A 24 -10.50 -19.62 10.68
N ILE A 25 -10.53 -20.95 10.50
CA ILE A 25 -9.41 -21.72 9.95
C ILE A 25 -9.18 -21.40 8.47
N PHE A 26 -10.26 -21.24 7.71
CA PHE A 26 -10.21 -20.97 6.27
C PHE A 26 -10.21 -19.47 5.94
N PHE A 27 -10.24 -18.59 6.95
CA PHE A 27 -10.07 -17.16 6.69
C PHE A 27 -8.66 -16.96 6.13
N PRO A 28 -8.50 -16.48 4.89
CA PRO A 28 -7.17 -16.25 4.34
C PRO A 28 -6.50 -15.16 5.18
N GLU A 29 -5.39 -15.48 5.84
CA GLU A 29 -4.47 -14.46 6.33
C GLU A 29 -4.08 -13.58 5.13
N ASP A 30 -4.19 -12.26 5.31
CA ASP A 30 -3.66 -11.30 4.34
C ASP A 30 -2.17 -11.61 4.13
N ARG A 31 -1.85 -12.25 3.00
CA ARG A 31 -0.47 -12.65 2.72
C ARG A 31 0.37 -11.38 2.57
N PRO A 32 1.45 -11.20 3.35
CA PRO A 32 2.30 -10.03 3.21
C PRO A 32 2.93 -10.01 1.81
N ILE A 33 3.15 -8.80 1.29
CA ILE A 33 3.82 -8.61 0.01
C ILE A 33 5.24 -9.18 0.06
N ARG A 34 5.66 -9.85 -1.01
CA ARG A 34 7.02 -10.41 -1.12
C ARG A 34 7.90 -9.44 -1.90
N LEU A 35 8.86 -8.81 -1.22
CA LEU A 35 9.77 -7.84 -1.85
C LEU A 35 10.93 -8.47 -2.63
N ASN A 36 11.23 -9.75 -2.39
CA ASN A 36 12.39 -10.42 -2.99
C ASN A 36 12.20 -10.79 -4.46
N ASP A 37 10.96 -10.90 -4.91
CA ASP A 37 10.61 -11.18 -6.30
C ASP A 37 10.01 -9.90 -6.90
N VAL A 38 10.86 -9.09 -7.55
CA VAL A 38 10.43 -7.81 -8.13
C VAL A 38 9.83 -8.05 -9.51
N SER A 39 8.59 -7.61 -9.71
CA SER A 39 7.95 -7.55 -11.01
C SER A 39 7.20 -6.23 -11.13
N PHE A 40 7.28 -5.63 -12.30
CA PHE A 40 6.49 -4.46 -12.69
C PHE A 40 5.35 -4.82 -13.63
N HIS A 41 5.28 -6.09 -14.05
CA HIS A 41 4.32 -6.55 -15.03
C HIS A 41 2.90 -6.46 -14.47
N VAL A 42 2.01 -5.91 -15.29
CA VAL A 42 0.59 -5.79 -15.02
C VAL A 42 -0.13 -6.81 -15.87
N THR A 43 -0.88 -7.69 -15.22
CA THR A 43 -1.73 -8.64 -15.95
C THR A 43 -3.01 -7.95 -16.44
N GLU A 44 -3.55 -8.41 -17.56
CA GLU A 44 -4.79 -7.86 -18.14
C GLU A 44 -5.96 -7.80 -17.14
N PRO A 45 -6.23 -8.84 -16.30
CA PRO A 45 -7.30 -8.76 -15.30
C PRO A 45 -7.07 -7.66 -14.26
N GLU A 46 -5.83 -7.50 -13.76
CA GLU A 46 -5.50 -6.48 -12.77
C GLU A 46 -5.55 -5.08 -13.39
N GLU A 47 -5.13 -4.93 -14.65
CA GLU A 47 -5.24 -3.66 -15.37
C GLU A 47 -6.71 -3.25 -15.53
N LEU A 48 -7.56 -4.19 -15.96
CA LEU A 48 -8.98 -3.96 -16.15
C LEU A 48 -9.67 -3.61 -14.83
N PHE A 49 -9.35 -4.33 -13.76
CA PHE A 49 -9.85 -4.04 -12.41
C PHE A 49 -9.43 -2.65 -11.96
N PHE A 50 -8.15 -2.29 -12.10
CA PHE A 50 -7.67 -0.98 -11.72
C PHE A 50 -8.35 0.13 -12.52
N LYS A 51 -8.43 -0.01 -13.85
CA LYS A 51 -9.08 0.98 -14.73
C LYS A 51 -10.56 1.16 -14.40
N ASN A 52 -11.30 0.08 -14.16
CA ASN A 52 -12.75 0.16 -13.96
C ASN A 52 -13.18 0.49 -12.53
N VAL A 53 -12.38 0.09 -11.54
CA VAL A 53 -12.76 0.18 -10.12
C VAL A 53 -11.90 1.18 -9.36
N ARG A 54 -10.57 1.09 -9.49
CA ARG A 54 -9.64 1.86 -8.65
C ARG A 54 -9.36 3.25 -9.18
N SER A 55 -9.23 3.40 -10.50
CA SER A 55 -8.83 4.64 -11.17
C SER A 55 -9.74 5.82 -10.84
N TYR A 56 -11.03 5.57 -10.54
CA TYR A 56 -11.99 6.57 -10.09
C TYR A 56 -11.51 7.41 -8.91
N TYR A 57 -10.74 6.81 -7.99
CA TYR A 57 -10.19 7.49 -6.80
C TYR A 57 -8.93 8.33 -7.09
N TYR A 58 -8.43 8.33 -8.33
CA TYR A 58 -7.18 8.98 -8.71
C TYR A 58 -7.43 10.15 -9.65
N GLU A 59 -6.59 11.17 -9.53
CA GLU A 59 -6.34 12.15 -10.57
C GLU A 59 -5.49 11.47 -11.65
N PHE A 60 -5.90 11.65 -12.90
CA PHE A 60 -5.26 11.06 -14.07
C PHE A 60 -4.54 12.14 -14.85
N GLU A 61 -3.26 11.91 -15.14
CA GLU A 61 -2.45 12.77 -16.00
C GLU A 61 -1.82 11.89 -17.09
N LYS A 62 -2.05 12.25 -18.35
CA LYS A 62 -1.43 11.58 -19.50
C LYS A 62 -0.14 12.32 -19.88
N ARG A 63 0.97 11.61 -19.85
CA ARG A 63 2.29 12.07 -20.28
C ARG A 63 2.58 11.50 -21.66
N GLU A 64 2.13 12.19 -22.71
CA GLU A 64 2.32 11.76 -24.10
C GLU A 64 3.80 11.75 -24.51
N ASP A 65 4.59 12.63 -23.91
CA ASP A 65 6.04 12.72 -24.07
C ASP A 65 6.78 11.45 -23.62
N ALA A 66 6.25 10.76 -22.60
CA ALA A 66 6.90 9.62 -21.97
C ALA A 66 6.08 8.32 -22.07
N ASN A 67 4.92 8.35 -22.74
CA ASN A 67 3.95 7.25 -22.83
C ASN A 67 3.48 6.70 -21.48
N PHE A 68 3.34 7.57 -20.48
CA PHE A 68 2.87 7.20 -19.15
C PHE A 68 1.48 7.73 -18.85
N HIS A 69 0.72 6.93 -18.10
CA HIS A 69 -0.47 7.35 -17.38
C HIS A 69 -0.13 7.46 -15.89
N LEU A 70 -0.19 8.67 -15.35
CA LEU A 70 0.11 8.94 -13.95
C LEU A 70 -1.19 9.00 -13.15
N TYR A 71 -1.23 8.26 -12.05
CA TYR A 71 -2.36 8.20 -11.13
C TYR A 71 -1.93 8.66 -9.75
N ARG A 72 -2.45 9.83 -9.32
CA ARG A 72 -2.26 10.37 -7.97
C ARG A 72 -3.56 10.31 -7.19
N ILE A 73 -3.60 9.72 -6.01
CA ILE A 73 -4.86 9.57 -5.29
C ILE A 73 -5.45 10.96 -4.94
N LYS A 74 -6.76 11.14 -5.17
CA LYS A 74 -7.46 12.42 -4.97
C LYS A 74 -7.45 12.88 -3.50
N SER A 75 -7.49 11.92 -2.57
CA SER A 75 -7.52 12.16 -1.13
C SER A 75 -6.14 12.41 -0.52
N ARG A 76 -5.07 12.47 -1.32
CA ARG A 76 -3.73 12.77 -0.79
C ARG A 76 -3.70 14.18 -0.22
N ASN A 77 -2.90 14.36 0.82
CA ASN A 77 -2.58 15.67 1.33
C ASN A 77 -1.70 16.42 0.30
N LYS A 78 -2.11 17.66 0.00
CA LYS A 78 -1.44 18.56 -0.95
C LYS A 78 -0.78 19.74 -0.23
N ASP A 79 -0.87 19.78 1.09
CA ASP A 79 -0.18 20.77 1.90
C ASP A 79 1.33 20.58 1.74
N ALA A 80 1.99 21.68 1.42
CA ALA A 80 3.42 21.76 1.20
C ALA A 80 4.14 22.60 2.27
N THR A 81 3.45 22.96 3.35
CA THR A 81 4.02 23.73 4.47
C THR A 81 4.90 22.86 5.38
N GLN A 82 4.57 21.57 5.53
CA GLN A 82 5.33 20.61 6.32
C GLN A 82 5.94 19.53 5.42
N PRO A 83 7.17 19.04 5.69
CA PRO A 83 7.77 17.96 4.92
C PRO A 83 6.90 16.70 4.90
N ASN A 84 6.55 16.21 3.72
CA ASN A 84 5.76 14.99 3.56
C ASN A 84 6.10 14.27 2.26
N ILE A 85 5.72 12.99 2.19
CA ILE A 85 5.90 12.14 1.01
C ILE A 85 4.54 11.59 0.62
N THR A 86 4.25 11.55 -0.67
CA THR A 86 3.13 10.79 -1.20
C THR A 86 3.63 9.80 -2.25
N PHE A 87 2.73 9.04 -2.85
CA PHE A 87 3.09 8.11 -3.92
C PHE A 87 2.13 8.26 -5.09
N PHE A 88 2.62 7.96 -6.28
CA PHE A 88 1.81 7.86 -7.48
C PHE A 88 2.17 6.63 -8.30
N ILE A 89 1.18 6.13 -9.04
CA ILE A 89 1.35 4.98 -9.93
C ILE A 89 1.60 5.53 -11.35
N ALA A 90 2.72 5.15 -11.94
CA ALA A 90 3.05 5.40 -13.34
C ALA A 90 2.79 4.13 -14.14
N ASN A 91 1.73 4.10 -14.93
CA ASN A 91 1.39 2.98 -15.82
C ASN A 91 1.98 3.22 -17.22
N ASN A 92 2.88 2.34 -17.64
CA ASN A 92 3.37 2.20 -19.00
C ASN A 92 2.52 1.16 -19.74
N TRP A 93 1.39 1.61 -20.26
CA TRP A 93 0.42 0.78 -20.95
C TRP A 93 0.96 0.14 -22.25
N LEU A 94 2.08 0.64 -22.80
CA LEU A 94 2.72 0.04 -23.98
C LEU A 94 3.58 -1.19 -23.64
N LYS A 95 4.00 -1.32 -22.38
CA LYS A 95 4.87 -2.40 -21.91
C LYS A 95 4.19 -3.36 -20.94
N ASP A 96 2.90 -3.14 -20.66
CA ASP A 96 2.18 -3.83 -19.59
C ASP A 96 2.94 -3.75 -18.26
N GLU A 97 3.42 -2.55 -17.92
CA GLU A 97 4.21 -2.30 -16.73
C GLU A 97 3.65 -1.14 -15.91
N ALA A 98 3.67 -1.27 -14.58
CA ALA A 98 3.39 -0.17 -13.67
C ALA A 98 4.52 -0.01 -12.68
N TYR A 99 4.80 1.24 -12.33
CA TYR A 99 5.80 1.62 -11.33
C TYR A 99 5.16 2.48 -10.25
N ILE A 100 5.60 2.28 -9.01
CA ILE A 100 5.29 3.16 -7.89
C ILE A 100 6.43 4.16 -7.74
N ILE A 101 6.11 5.43 -7.55
CA ILE A 101 7.10 6.50 -7.39
C ILE A 101 6.80 7.26 -6.11
N ALA A 102 7.82 7.46 -5.27
CA ALA A 102 7.75 8.36 -4.14
C ALA A 102 7.79 9.81 -4.64
N GLU A 103 6.83 10.62 -4.18
CA GLU A 103 6.67 12.03 -4.55
C GLU A 103 6.72 12.88 -3.26
N PRO A 104 7.92 13.33 -2.84
CA PRO A 104 8.08 14.31 -1.78
C PRO A 104 7.44 15.64 -2.18
N ASN A 105 6.86 16.36 -1.23
CA ASN A 105 6.39 17.73 -1.47
C ASN A 105 7.56 18.73 -1.48
N SER A 106 7.28 20.00 -1.80
CA SER A 106 8.31 21.03 -1.94
C SER A 106 9.02 21.43 -0.65
N ALA A 107 8.53 21.02 0.53
CA ALA A 107 9.20 21.23 1.81
C ALA A 107 10.35 20.22 2.05
N VAL A 108 10.43 19.16 1.26
CA VAL A 108 11.50 18.15 1.36
C VAL A 108 12.69 18.56 0.49
N ASP A 109 13.89 18.62 1.06
CA ASP A 109 15.13 18.79 0.29
C ASP A 109 15.45 17.50 -0.46
N THR A 110 15.15 17.48 -1.76
CA THR A 110 15.39 16.34 -2.66
C THR A 110 16.77 16.37 -3.30
N ALA A 111 17.61 17.37 -3.02
CA ALA A 111 19.01 17.37 -3.46
C ALA A 111 19.83 16.26 -2.79
N LYS A 112 19.33 15.73 -1.66
CA LYS A 112 19.89 14.60 -0.93
C LYS A 112 19.02 13.35 -1.09
N SER A 113 19.56 12.20 -0.69
CA SER A 113 18.79 10.96 -0.56
C SER A 113 17.59 11.15 0.36
N LEU A 114 16.40 10.72 -0.07
CA LEU A 114 15.20 10.70 0.77
C LEU A 114 15.36 9.63 1.84
N LYS A 115 15.24 9.99 3.11
CA LYS A 115 15.37 9.06 4.24
C LYS A 115 14.14 9.12 5.12
N VAL A 116 13.53 7.96 5.36
CA VAL A 116 12.41 7.79 6.28
C VAL A 116 12.84 6.80 7.34
N ARG A 117 12.64 7.17 8.60
CA ARG A 117 12.75 6.25 9.72
C ARG A 117 11.36 5.82 10.17
N TYR A 118 11.25 4.59 10.64
CA TYR A 118 10.01 4.07 11.21
C TYR A 118 10.28 3.24 12.44
N SER A 119 9.29 3.15 13.32
CA SER A 119 9.32 2.29 14.51
C SER A 119 7.95 1.69 14.73
N VAL A 120 7.91 0.37 14.89
CA VAL A 120 6.73 -0.36 15.36
C VAL A 120 6.73 -0.32 16.89
N SER A 121 5.56 -0.28 17.52
CA SER A 121 5.47 -0.17 18.99
C SER A 121 6.32 -1.23 19.70
N GLY A 122 7.27 -0.77 20.52
CA GLY A 122 8.18 -1.65 21.26
C GLY A 122 9.42 -2.12 20.48
N SER A 123 9.69 -1.56 19.30
CA SER A 123 10.88 -1.83 18.49
C SER A 123 11.75 -0.58 18.29
N ASP A 124 13.04 -0.79 18.06
CA ASP A 124 13.97 0.28 17.69
C ASP A 124 13.59 0.91 16.35
N TRP A 125 14.08 2.13 16.12
CA TRP A 125 13.89 2.81 14.83
C TRP A 125 14.74 2.14 13.74
N ASP A 126 14.09 1.78 12.64
CA ASP A 126 14.76 1.36 11.40
C ASP A 126 14.70 2.50 10.37
N THR A 127 15.55 2.45 9.35
CA THR A 127 15.65 3.48 8.32
C THR A 127 15.57 2.88 6.92
N VAL A 128 14.68 3.44 6.10
CA VAL A 128 14.61 3.20 4.67
C VAL A 128 15.07 4.44 3.91
N SER A 129 15.97 4.26 2.95
CA SER A 129 16.53 5.34 2.13
C SER A 129 16.26 5.10 0.66
N LEU A 130 15.92 6.17 -0.06
CA LEU A 130 15.85 6.20 -1.52
C LEU A 130 17.01 7.08 -2.02
N ASN A 131 18.14 6.43 -2.30
CA ASN A 131 19.38 7.10 -2.72
C ASN A 131 19.43 7.39 -4.22
N THR A 132 18.79 6.53 -5.02
CA THR A 132 18.72 6.68 -6.49
C THR A 132 17.29 6.39 -6.92
N PRO A 133 16.56 7.36 -7.49
CA PRO A 133 15.14 7.22 -7.82
C PRO A 133 14.96 6.47 -9.14
N ASN A 134 15.29 5.18 -9.17
CA ASN A 134 14.91 4.27 -10.26
C ASN A 134 13.70 3.41 -9.85
N SER A 135 13.08 2.72 -10.80
CA SER A 135 11.87 1.91 -10.56
C SER A 135 12.05 0.84 -9.48
N TYR A 136 13.22 0.18 -9.46
CA TYR A 136 13.55 -0.87 -8.49
C TYR A 136 13.68 -0.32 -7.06
N ASN A 137 14.41 0.78 -6.88
CA ASN A 137 14.59 1.39 -5.57
C ASN A 137 13.29 2.00 -5.05
N ASN A 138 12.47 2.59 -5.93
CA ASN A 138 11.14 3.06 -5.52
C ASN A 138 10.24 1.88 -5.11
N TYR A 139 10.28 0.75 -5.81
CA TYR A 139 9.55 -0.46 -5.44
C TYR A 139 9.95 -0.95 -4.03
N LEU A 140 11.24 -1.07 -3.76
CA LEU A 140 11.72 -1.49 -2.44
C LEU A 140 11.37 -0.49 -1.35
N PHE A 141 11.51 0.81 -1.63
CA PHE A 141 11.17 1.88 -0.70
C PHE A 141 9.67 1.83 -0.35
N ALA A 142 8.81 1.84 -1.37
CA ALA A 142 7.36 1.75 -1.24
C ALA A 142 6.92 0.47 -0.50
N GLY A 143 7.58 -0.65 -0.80
CA GLY A 143 7.31 -1.95 -0.17
C GLY A 143 7.62 -1.98 1.32
N LYS A 144 8.78 -1.45 1.72
CA LYS A 144 9.16 -1.34 3.13
C LYS A 144 8.21 -0.41 3.89
N ILE A 145 7.86 0.74 3.31
CA ILE A 145 6.87 1.65 3.89
C ILE A 145 5.52 0.95 4.06
N TYR A 146 5.05 0.21 3.04
CA TYR A 146 3.78 -0.51 3.12
C TYR A 146 3.78 -1.55 4.25
N LEU A 147 4.82 -2.39 4.34
CA LEU A 147 4.94 -3.41 5.39
C LEU A 147 4.98 -2.79 6.79
N ALA A 148 5.79 -1.75 7.00
CA ALA A 148 5.82 -1.03 8.27
C ALA A 148 4.45 -0.41 8.61
N MET A 149 3.71 0.08 7.60
CA MET A 149 2.39 0.68 7.78
C MET A 149 1.28 -0.37 8.02
N THR A 150 1.49 -1.62 7.63
CA THR A 150 0.61 -2.74 8.02
C THR A 150 0.82 -3.17 9.47
N GLU A 151 1.99 -2.89 10.04
CA GLU A 151 2.31 -3.10 11.46
C GLU A 151 2.06 -1.85 12.32
N ASP A 152 1.30 -0.89 11.79
CA ASP A 152 0.94 0.37 12.43
C ASP A 152 2.14 1.22 12.91
N ALA A 153 3.31 1.10 12.26
CA ALA A 153 4.52 1.85 12.59
C ALA A 153 4.29 3.38 12.59
N ARG A 154 5.05 4.10 13.42
CA ARG A 154 5.21 5.55 13.33
C ARG A 154 6.29 5.87 12.32
N PHE A 155 6.13 6.95 11.55
CA PHE A 155 7.06 7.33 10.48
C PHE A 155 7.54 8.76 10.66
N GLU A 156 8.82 8.98 10.40
CA GLU A 156 9.42 10.30 10.37
C GLU A 156 10.34 10.42 9.17
N ILE A 157 10.29 11.56 8.49
CA ILE A 157 11.24 11.92 7.44
C ILE A 157 12.43 12.62 8.05
N LEU A 158 13.64 12.26 7.61
CA LEU A 158 14.86 12.99 7.96
C LEU A 158 15.16 14.00 6.84
N ASN A 159 14.99 15.29 7.14
CA ASN A 159 15.16 16.39 6.21
C ASN A 159 16.12 17.41 6.81
N ASN A 160 17.26 17.68 6.16
CA ASN A 160 18.28 18.62 6.65
C ASN A 160 18.79 18.40 8.09
N GLY A 161 18.77 17.16 8.56
CA GLY A 161 19.20 16.81 9.93
C GLY A 161 18.09 16.94 10.97
N GLU A 162 16.93 17.47 10.59
CA GLU A 162 15.72 17.52 11.40
C GLU A 162 14.79 16.37 11.04
N THR A 163 13.97 15.94 11.99
CA THR A 163 12.99 14.87 11.81
C THR A 163 11.59 15.43 11.94
N SER A 164 10.75 15.14 10.95
CA SER A 164 9.34 15.53 10.95
C SER A 164 8.47 14.29 10.82
N GLU A 165 7.36 14.26 11.56
CA GLU A 165 6.41 13.16 11.46
C GLU A 165 5.69 13.19 10.10
N ILE A 166 5.57 12.03 9.48
CA ILE A 166 4.86 11.83 8.20
C ILE A 166 3.88 10.68 8.32
N PHE A 167 2.94 10.58 7.38
CA PHE A 167 1.91 9.53 7.39
C PHE A 167 1.12 9.50 8.71
N GLY A 168 0.77 10.69 9.21
CA GLY A 168 -0.15 10.85 10.33
C GLY A 168 -1.55 10.30 10.01
N PRO A 169 -2.48 10.33 10.99
CA PRO A 169 -3.81 9.72 10.84
C PRO A 169 -4.59 10.16 9.59
N ASP A 170 -4.43 11.41 9.16
CA ASP A 170 -5.13 11.96 8.00
C ASP A 170 -4.51 11.53 6.65
N ASP A 171 -3.19 11.36 6.61
CA ASP A 171 -2.45 11.03 5.38
C ASP A 171 -2.33 9.53 5.14
N ARG A 172 -2.21 8.75 6.24
CA ARG A 172 -1.96 7.31 6.23
C ARG A 172 -2.95 6.54 5.37
N PRO A 173 -4.28 6.79 5.41
CA PRO A 173 -5.23 6.04 4.58
C PRO A 173 -4.97 6.19 3.08
N SER A 174 -4.64 7.40 2.62
CA SER A 174 -4.37 7.69 1.21
C SER A 174 -3.09 7.01 0.72
N VAL A 175 -2.04 7.05 1.54
CA VAL A 175 -0.77 6.39 1.24
C VAL A 175 -0.91 4.87 1.25
N LYS A 176 -1.50 4.30 2.31
CA LYS A 176 -1.77 2.86 2.41
C LYS A 176 -2.58 2.35 1.23
N LYS A 177 -3.62 3.09 0.83
CA LYS A 177 -4.48 2.76 -0.31
C LYS A 177 -3.72 2.77 -1.62
N THR A 178 -2.88 3.79 -1.86
CA THR A 178 -2.07 3.89 -3.08
C THR A 178 -1.07 2.74 -3.20
N LEU A 179 -0.35 2.44 -2.11
CA LEU A 179 0.61 1.34 -2.07
C LEU A 179 -0.09 -0.02 -2.24
N LYS A 180 -1.21 -0.24 -1.56
CA LYS A 180 -2.02 -1.46 -1.71
C LYS A 180 -2.49 -1.65 -3.15
N ASP A 181 -3.02 -0.60 -3.77
CA ASP A 181 -3.51 -0.66 -5.15
C ASP A 181 -2.39 -0.96 -6.13
N TYR A 182 -1.22 -0.36 -5.93
CA TYR A 182 -0.05 -0.67 -6.73
C TYR A 182 0.38 -2.14 -6.61
N PHE A 183 0.55 -2.64 -5.38
CA PHE A 183 1.01 -4.02 -5.18
C PHE A 183 0.00 -5.06 -5.67
N LYS A 184 -1.31 -4.73 -5.63
CA LYS A 184 -2.33 -5.54 -6.28
C LYS A 184 -2.21 -5.48 -7.81
N LEU A 185 -2.04 -4.28 -8.39
CA LEU A 185 -1.91 -4.07 -9.83
C LEU A 185 -0.76 -4.88 -10.45
N VAL A 186 0.38 -4.99 -9.76
CA VAL A 186 1.55 -5.78 -10.21
C VAL A 186 1.53 -7.24 -9.71
N GLY A 187 0.39 -7.74 -9.22
CA GLY A 187 0.21 -9.14 -8.83
C GLY A 187 0.99 -9.59 -7.60
N LYS A 188 1.39 -8.67 -6.72
CA LYS A 188 2.11 -8.96 -5.47
C LYS A 188 1.17 -9.12 -4.26
N MET A 189 -0.12 -8.88 -4.46
CA MET A 189 -1.19 -9.08 -3.48
C MET A 189 -2.42 -9.68 -4.16
N PRO A 190 -3.15 -10.60 -3.50
CA PRO A 190 -4.43 -11.13 -4.02
C PRO A 190 -5.56 -10.09 -4.11
#